data_AF-A0A6M5YI04-F1
#
_entry.id   AF-A0A6M5YI04-F1
#
_cell.length_a   1.000
_cell.length_b   1.000
_cell.length_c   1.000
_cell.angle_alpha   90.00
_cell.angle_beta   90.00
_cell.angle_gamma   90.00
#
_symmetry.space_group_name_H-M   'P 1'
#
loop_
_entity.id
_entity.type
_entity.pdbx_description
1 polymer ?
#
loop_
_entity_poly.entity_id
_entity_poly.type
_entity_poly.pdbx_seq_one_letter_code
_entity_poly.pdbx_strand_id
1 'polypeptide(L)'
;MSRMNRRALLGAVAAAGLVPALRAEDPKKAVAQPGQPLNITVTTAASAPDVSIALGTRSGKVTPCRSGCTHTGGGNIDVQQPSADTIVVTMSGVAVAYGGPAGAASASQVFDLAQQFEVSFDKPTVKAAKLTVEGRLIGLLRSSKIGSADVSAAAVVAGGAGPGVVLTMPSHSVSGGESSSINDKEAPAGIVVAAGKYNLSQSFKVTATMPKCVLAHKAPSAEFAPDPALDPLWISTKEPFKGASKKDLGFQVTIKVAAEEVPEKK
;
A
#
# COMPACT_ATOMS: atom_id res chain seq x y z
N MET A 1 48.59 -13.67 -22.35
CA MET A 1 49.00 -15.07 -22.17
C MET A 1 49.66 -15.21 -20.79
N SER A 2 48.98 -15.80 -19.81
CA SER A 2 49.65 -16.49 -18.70
C SER A 2 48.67 -17.48 -18.07
N ARG A 3 49.14 -18.71 -17.87
CA ARG A 3 48.40 -19.93 -17.52
C ARG A 3 48.66 -20.30 -16.05
N MET A 4 47.72 -21.08 -15.49
CA MET A 4 47.89 -22.11 -14.42
C MET A 4 48.10 -21.60 -12.98
N ASN A 5 47.65 -22.27 -11.90
CA ASN A 5 46.83 -23.47 -11.71
C ASN A 5 46.33 -23.59 -10.25
N ARG A 6 45.10 -24.10 -10.10
CA ARG A 6 44.52 -25.06 -9.14
C ARG A 6 45.12 -25.27 -7.71
N ARG A 7 44.23 -25.23 -6.71
CA ARG A 7 43.96 -26.25 -5.65
C ARG A 7 42.74 -25.75 -4.84
N ALA A 8 41.53 -26.31 -4.95
CA ALA A 8 41.02 -27.58 -4.41
C ALA A 8 41.10 -27.68 -2.87
N LEU A 9 39.96 -27.46 -2.20
CA LEU A 9 39.59 -28.21 -0.99
C LEU A 9 38.06 -28.29 -0.89
N LEU A 10 37.53 -29.50 -1.09
CA LEU A 10 36.17 -29.89 -0.72
C LEU A 10 36.13 -30.06 0.81
N GLY A 11 35.13 -29.48 1.44
CA GLY A 11 34.71 -29.80 2.80
C GLY A 11 33.20 -30.01 2.80
N ALA A 12 32.78 -31.27 2.72
CA ALA A 12 31.38 -31.68 2.85
C ALA A 12 31.05 -31.88 4.33
N VAL A 13 30.04 -31.17 4.84
CA VAL A 13 29.34 -31.54 6.08
C VAL A 13 27.84 -31.52 5.77
N ALA A 14 27.31 -32.71 5.51
CA ALA A 14 25.89 -32.96 5.42
C ALA A 14 25.35 -33.16 6.85
N ALA A 15 24.63 -32.17 7.37
CA ALA A 15 23.80 -32.34 8.55
C ALA A 15 22.35 -32.48 8.07
N ALA A 16 21.91 -33.73 7.90
CA ALA A 16 20.52 -34.08 7.65
C ALA A 16 19.73 -33.91 8.96
N GLY A 17 19.10 -32.75 9.14
CA GLY A 17 18.07 -32.54 10.15
C GLY A 17 16.76 -33.16 9.68
N LEU A 18 16.36 -34.29 10.27
CA LEU A 18 15.01 -34.83 10.16
C LEU A 18 14.01 -33.77 10.66
N VAL A 19 13.18 -33.25 9.76
CA VAL A 19 11.97 -32.52 10.13
C VAL A 19 10.85 -33.55 10.28
N PRO A 20 10.18 -33.66 11.44
CA PRO A 20 9.03 -34.53 11.59
C PRO A 20 7.87 -33.99 10.73
N ALA A 21 7.35 -34.85 9.85
CA ALA A 21 6.15 -34.60 9.09
C ALA A 21 4.95 -34.53 10.07
N LEU A 22 4.44 -33.32 10.30
CA LEU A 22 3.13 -33.12 10.92
C LEU A 22 2.07 -33.65 9.95
N ARG A 23 1.52 -34.83 10.28
CA ARG A 23 0.29 -35.33 9.68
C ARG A 23 -0.83 -34.35 10.01
N ALA A 24 -1.49 -33.81 8.99
CA ALA A 24 -2.79 -33.20 9.14
C ALA A 24 -3.75 -34.29 9.63
N GLU A 25 -4.26 -34.15 10.86
CA GLU A 25 -5.38 -34.95 11.33
C GLU A 25 -6.63 -34.51 10.55
N ASP A 26 -7.26 -35.47 9.87
CA ASP A 26 -8.61 -35.31 9.35
C ASP A 26 -9.54 -34.83 10.46
N PRO A 27 -10.43 -33.85 10.21
CA PRO A 27 -11.39 -33.38 11.20
C PRO A 27 -12.33 -34.53 11.58
N LYS A 28 -12.01 -35.16 12.70
CA LYS A 28 -12.81 -36.20 13.34
C LYS A 28 -14.16 -35.57 13.69
N LYS A 29 -15.18 -35.90 12.91
CA LYS A 29 -16.57 -35.48 13.10
C LYS A 29 -17.00 -35.89 14.52
N ALA A 30 -16.98 -34.94 15.46
CA ALA A 30 -17.35 -35.19 16.84
C ALA A 30 -18.84 -35.54 16.88
N VAL A 31 -19.14 -36.80 17.20
CA VAL A 31 -20.51 -37.25 17.49
C VAL A 31 -20.85 -36.70 18.88
N ALA A 32 -21.77 -35.74 18.94
CA ALA A 32 -22.22 -35.15 20.18
C ALA A 32 -22.78 -36.24 21.12
N GLN A 33 -22.30 -36.27 22.37
CA GLN A 33 -22.80 -37.20 23.39
C GLN A 33 -24.16 -36.72 23.93
N PRO A 34 -25.15 -37.61 24.12
CA PRO A 34 -26.42 -37.27 24.73
C PRO A 34 -26.20 -36.73 26.16
N GLY A 35 -26.68 -35.51 26.44
CA GLY A 35 -26.69 -34.93 27.79
C GLY A 35 -25.74 -33.75 28.04
N GLN A 36 -24.92 -33.33 27.06
CA GLN A 36 -24.16 -32.08 27.20
C GLN A 36 -25.02 -30.85 26.85
N PRO A 37 -25.02 -29.78 27.68
CA PRO A 37 -25.71 -28.54 27.36
C PRO A 37 -25.08 -27.91 26.11
N LEU A 38 -25.85 -27.87 25.01
CA LEU A 38 -25.47 -27.21 23.77
C LEU A 38 -25.50 -25.69 23.99
N ASN A 39 -24.33 -25.06 23.99
CA ASN A 39 -24.23 -23.61 24.01
C ASN A 39 -24.46 -23.09 22.58
N ILE A 40 -25.71 -22.84 22.22
CA ILE A 40 -26.09 -22.29 20.91
C ILE A 40 -25.78 -20.79 20.93
N THR A 41 -24.60 -20.42 20.42
CA THR A 41 -24.31 -19.01 20.15
C THR A 41 -25.08 -18.61 18.89
N VAL A 42 -26.23 -17.95 19.07
CA VAL A 42 -26.96 -17.32 17.98
C VAL A 42 -26.22 -16.03 17.62
N THR A 43 -25.37 -16.08 16.59
CA THR A 43 -24.81 -14.87 15.98
C THR A 43 -25.89 -14.24 15.12
N THR A 44 -26.56 -13.20 15.64
CA THR A 44 -27.47 -12.38 14.84
C THR A 44 -26.66 -11.67 13.75
N ALA A 45 -27.08 -11.81 12.49
CA ALA A 45 -26.46 -11.09 11.39
C ALA A 45 -26.60 -9.59 11.63
N ALA A 46 -25.50 -8.84 11.50
CA ALA A 46 -25.54 -7.38 11.56
C ALA A 46 -26.54 -6.85 10.52
N SER A 47 -27.36 -5.87 10.91
CA SER A 47 -28.31 -5.22 10.01
C SER A 47 -27.57 -4.64 8.80
N ALA A 48 -28.09 -4.89 7.60
CA ALA A 48 -27.54 -4.30 6.37
C ALA A 48 -27.48 -2.76 6.48
N PRO A 49 -26.42 -2.11 5.97
CA PRO A 49 -26.31 -0.66 6.02
C PRO A 49 -27.38 0.00 5.15
N ASP A 50 -27.71 1.24 5.49
CA ASP A 50 -28.75 2.02 4.80
C ASP A 50 -28.31 2.51 3.42
N VAL A 51 -27.00 2.56 3.22
CA VAL A 51 -26.31 2.97 2.00
C VAL A 51 -25.21 1.95 1.75
N SER A 52 -25.08 1.50 0.51
CA SER A 52 -24.04 0.58 0.10
C SER A 52 -23.29 1.09 -1.13
N ILE A 53 -22.14 0.48 -1.34
CA ILE A 53 -21.23 0.69 -2.44
C ILE A 53 -21.15 -0.63 -3.24
N ALA A 54 -21.39 -0.56 -4.53
CA ALA A 54 -21.08 -1.65 -5.45
C ALA A 54 -19.84 -1.28 -6.28
N LEU A 55 -18.79 -2.10 -6.22
CA LEU A 55 -17.60 -1.89 -7.05
C LEU A 55 -17.92 -2.16 -8.52
N GLY A 56 -17.52 -1.22 -9.38
CA GLY A 56 -17.65 -1.31 -10.83
C GLY A 56 -16.33 -1.67 -11.52
N THR A 57 -16.19 -1.19 -12.75
CA THR A 57 -14.97 -1.41 -13.55
C THR A 57 -13.75 -0.73 -12.91
N ARG A 58 -12.58 -1.33 -13.14
CA ARG A 58 -11.31 -0.89 -12.57
C ARG A 58 -10.23 -0.87 -13.64
N SER A 59 -9.45 0.20 -13.67
CA SER A 59 -8.20 0.30 -14.42
C SER A 59 -7.10 0.77 -13.48
N GLY A 60 -6.12 -0.09 -13.20
CA GLY A 60 -4.98 0.23 -12.36
C GLY A 60 -3.69 -0.08 -13.10
N LYS A 61 -2.70 0.80 -13.02
CA LYS A 61 -1.39 0.59 -13.62
C LYS A 61 -0.29 1.10 -12.70
N VAL A 62 0.79 0.33 -12.63
CA VAL A 62 2.06 0.75 -12.04
C VAL A 62 3.10 0.82 -13.15
N THR A 63 3.67 2.00 -13.38
CA THR A 63 4.68 2.23 -14.41
C THR A 63 6.04 2.48 -13.75
N PRO A 64 6.98 1.51 -13.76
CA PRO A 64 8.34 1.75 -13.34
C PRO A 64 9.09 2.56 -14.41
N CYS A 65 9.83 3.59 -13.99
CA CYS A 65 10.73 4.36 -14.85
C CYS A 65 12.14 4.26 -14.26
N ARG A 66 13.11 3.77 -15.04
CA ARG A 66 14.47 3.48 -14.56
C ARG A 66 15.52 3.95 -15.56
N SER A 67 16.60 4.52 -15.05
CA SER A 67 17.78 4.89 -15.83
C SER A 67 19.04 4.72 -14.97
N GLY A 68 20.08 4.10 -15.51
CA GLY A 68 21.32 3.80 -14.77
C GLY A 68 21.19 2.63 -13.78
N CYS A 69 22.05 2.59 -12.77
CA CYS A 69 22.04 1.55 -11.74
C CYS A 69 20.91 1.83 -10.73
N THR A 70 19.82 1.09 -10.83
CA THR A 70 18.57 1.38 -10.14
C THR A 70 17.82 0.13 -9.75
N HIS A 71 16.85 0.27 -8.86
CA HIS A 71 15.85 -0.76 -8.58
C HIS A 71 14.49 -0.13 -8.31
N THR A 72 13.43 -0.82 -8.72
CA THR A 72 12.04 -0.52 -8.34
C THR A 72 11.38 -1.83 -7.92
N GLY A 73 10.59 -1.83 -6.86
CA GLY A 73 10.00 -3.05 -6.31
C GLY A 73 8.69 -2.79 -5.56
N GLY A 74 8.02 -3.85 -5.13
CA GLY A 74 6.81 -3.77 -4.31
C GLY A 74 5.60 -3.06 -4.96
N GLY A 75 5.64 -2.79 -6.26
CA GLY A 75 4.59 -2.06 -6.97
C GLY A 75 3.27 -2.80 -6.97
N ASN A 76 2.32 -2.37 -6.14
CA ASN A 76 1.01 -3.00 -5.99
C ASN A 76 -0.10 -1.96 -5.85
N ILE A 77 -1.28 -2.28 -6.38
CA ILE A 77 -2.52 -1.53 -6.15
C ILE A 77 -3.55 -2.54 -5.64
N ASP A 78 -3.90 -2.42 -4.36
CA ASP A 78 -4.89 -3.27 -3.71
C ASP A 78 -6.18 -2.48 -3.47
N VAL A 79 -7.32 -3.09 -3.81
CA VAL A 79 -8.66 -2.51 -3.62
C VAL A 79 -9.45 -3.51 -2.80
N GLN A 80 -9.76 -3.14 -1.57
CA GLN A 80 -10.53 -3.95 -0.64
C GLN A 80 -11.86 -3.28 -0.33
N GLN A 81 -12.88 -4.10 -0.12
CA GLN A 81 -14.20 -3.66 0.35
C GLN A 81 -14.50 -4.38 1.68
N PRO A 82 -13.96 -3.89 2.82
CA PRO A 82 -14.12 -4.57 4.11
C PRO A 82 -15.57 -4.61 4.60
N SER A 83 -16.41 -3.69 4.13
CA SER A 83 -17.86 -3.65 4.39
C SER A 83 -18.59 -3.05 3.19
N ALA A 84 -19.90 -3.25 3.10
CA ALA A 84 -20.69 -2.79 1.96
C ALA A 84 -20.66 -1.26 1.79
N ASP A 85 -20.35 -0.49 2.82
CA ASP A 85 -20.31 0.97 2.85
C ASP A 85 -18.89 1.57 2.80
N THR A 86 -17.85 0.73 2.71
CA THR A 86 -16.45 1.16 2.80
C THR A 86 -15.58 0.56 1.70
N ILE A 87 -14.83 1.40 0.99
CA ILE A 87 -13.73 0.97 0.12
C ILE A 87 -12.40 1.41 0.75
N VAL A 88 -11.41 0.54 0.73
CA VAL A 88 -10.03 0.87 1.07
C VAL A 88 -9.15 0.56 -0.12
N VAL A 89 -8.42 1.56 -0.61
CA VAL A 89 -7.44 1.40 -1.68
C VAL A 89 -6.05 1.65 -1.14
N THR A 90 -5.11 0.73 -1.38
CA THR A 90 -3.72 0.85 -0.96
C THR A 90 -2.78 0.74 -2.16
N MET A 91 -1.95 1.76 -2.36
CA MET A 91 -0.88 1.78 -3.36
C MET A 91 0.46 1.71 -2.66
N SER A 92 1.29 0.73 -3.02
CA SER A 92 2.60 0.52 -2.41
C SER A 92 3.70 0.39 -3.45
N GLY A 93 4.89 0.88 -3.13
CA GLY A 93 6.01 0.91 -4.07
C GLY A 93 7.33 1.31 -3.44
N VAL A 94 8.43 0.96 -4.11
CA VAL A 94 9.79 1.34 -3.72
C VAL A 94 10.59 1.76 -4.95
N ALA A 95 11.41 2.79 -4.79
CA ALA A 95 12.39 3.22 -5.78
C ALA A 95 13.77 3.47 -5.13
N VAL A 96 14.83 3.00 -5.78
CA VAL A 96 16.23 3.18 -5.34
C VAL A 96 17.11 3.51 -6.55
N ALA A 97 18.00 4.48 -6.40
CA ALA A 97 18.91 4.89 -7.47
C ALA A 97 20.36 4.99 -6.96
N TYR A 98 21.30 4.44 -7.73
CA TYR A 98 22.73 4.47 -7.43
C TYR A 98 23.51 5.10 -8.58
N GLY A 99 23.94 6.35 -8.39
CA GLY A 99 24.82 7.04 -9.33
C GLY A 99 26.26 6.58 -9.14
N GLY A 100 26.87 6.08 -10.21
CA GLY A 100 28.24 5.54 -10.19
C GLY A 100 29.17 6.26 -11.18
N PRO A 101 30.42 5.78 -11.33
CA PRO A 101 31.38 6.38 -12.25
C PRO A 101 30.91 6.39 -13.71
N ALA A 102 30.03 5.45 -14.08
CA ALA A 102 29.46 5.33 -15.41
C ALA A 102 28.36 6.36 -15.72
N GLY A 103 27.73 6.97 -14.71
CA GLY A 103 26.66 7.94 -14.93
C GLY A 103 25.74 8.17 -13.72
N ALA A 104 24.83 9.13 -13.87
CA ALA A 104 23.74 9.35 -12.95
C ALA A 104 22.70 8.21 -13.02
N ALA A 105 21.87 8.10 -11.99
CA ALA A 105 20.79 7.12 -11.93
C ALA A 105 19.49 7.76 -11.43
N SER A 106 18.36 7.26 -11.92
CA SER A 106 17.03 7.69 -11.49
C SER A 106 16.03 6.53 -11.56
N ALA A 107 15.28 6.34 -10.48
CA ALA A 107 14.23 5.34 -10.39
C ALA A 107 12.93 6.01 -9.91
N SER A 108 11.81 5.62 -10.51
CA SER A 108 10.49 6.00 -10.00
C SER A 108 9.47 4.91 -10.26
N GLN A 109 8.39 4.91 -9.48
CA GLN A 109 7.16 4.20 -9.81
C GLN A 109 6.00 5.19 -9.82
N VAL A 110 5.25 5.20 -10.91
CA VAL A 110 4.05 6.01 -11.08
C VAL A 110 2.84 5.08 -11.05
N PHE A 111 1.91 5.36 -10.15
CA PHE A 111 0.71 4.60 -9.93
C PHE A 111 -0.49 5.43 -10.35
N ASP A 112 -1.34 4.82 -11.16
CA ASP A 112 -2.59 5.41 -11.61
C ASP A 112 -3.71 4.39 -11.40
N LEU A 113 -4.77 4.79 -10.72
CA LEU A 113 -5.99 4.00 -10.56
C LEU A 113 -7.20 4.82 -10.96
N ALA A 114 -8.09 4.21 -11.73
CA ALA A 114 -9.48 4.59 -11.91
C ALA A 114 -10.37 3.43 -11.42
N GLN A 115 -11.12 3.66 -10.35
CA GLN A 115 -12.07 2.70 -9.78
C GLN A 115 -13.48 3.28 -9.85
N GLN A 116 -14.33 2.69 -10.68
CA GLN A 116 -15.74 3.02 -10.69
C GLN A 116 -16.45 2.34 -9.51
N PHE A 117 -17.44 3.00 -8.93
CA PHE A 117 -18.33 2.40 -7.94
C PHE A 117 -19.70 3.06 -8.01
N GLU A 118 -20.71 2.36 -7.52
CA GLU A 118 -22.08 2.84 -7.46
C GLU A 118 -22.52 2.94 -6.01
N VAL A 119 -23.09 4.08 -5.65
CA VAL A 119 -23.71 4.30 -4.34
C VAL A 119 -25.20 4.01 -4.46
N SER A 120 -25.69 3.08 -3.64
CA SER A 120 -27.09 2.66 -3.60
C SER A 120 -27.72 3.04 -2.27
N PHE A 121 -28.96 3.52 -2.30
CA PHE A 121 -29.75 3.77 -1.09
C PHE A 121 -30.66 2.58 -0.87
N ASP A 122 -30.25 1.69 0.03
CA ASP A 122 -30.92 0.41 0.25
C ASP A 122 -32.21 0.56 1.05
N LYS A 123 -32.31 1.64 1.84
CA LYS A 123 -33.56 2.05 2.49
C LYS A 123 -34.23 3.20 1.73
N PRO A 124 -35.54 3.07 1.41
CA PRO A 124 -36.28 4.12 0.70
C PRO A 124 -36.44 5.43 1.50
N THR A 125 -36.14 5.41 2.79
CA THR A 125 -36.18 6.58 3.67
C THR A 125 -34.95 7.48 3.52
N VAL A 126 -33.85 6.98 2.93
CA VAL A 126 -32.62 7.73 2.73
C VAL A 126 -32.76 8.59 1.48
N LYS A 127 -32.60 9.91 1.63
CA LYS A 127 -32.66 10.87 0.52
C LYS A 127 -31.29 11.39 0.10
N ALA A 128 -30.30 11.26 0.98
CA ALA A 128 -28.94 11.73 0.78
C ALA A 128 -27.98 10.88 1.61
N ALA A 129 -26.75 10.74 1.13
CA ALA A 129 -25.67 10.09 1.85
C ALA A 129 -24.48 11.02 1.97
N LYS A 130 -23.71 10.90 3.04
CA LYS A 130 -22.42 11.55 3.20
C LYS A 130 -21.33 10.61 2.73
N LEU A 131 -20.63 10.99 1.67
CA LEU A 131 -19.41 10.32 1.22
C LEU A 131 -18.21 11.00 1.88
N THR A 132 -17.37 10.24 2.57
CA THR A 132 -16.13 10.72 3.18
C THR A 132 -14.92 10.06 2.55
N VAL A 133 -13.84 10.82 2.38
CA VAL A 133 -12.55 10.36 1.87
C VAL A 133 -11.47 10.70 2.89
N GLU A 134 -10.75 9.68 3.35
CA GLU A 134 -9.62 9.80 4.26
C GLU A 134 -8.35 9.29 3.58
N GLY A 135 -7.24 10.02 3.74
CA GLY A 135 -5.94 9.67 3.17
C GLY A 135 -4.92 9.39 4.26
N ARG A 136 -4.08 8.36 4.05
CA ARG A 136 -2.93 8.05 4.90
C ARG A 136 -1.72 7.79 4.01
N LEU A 137 -0.58 8.38 4.34
CA LEU A 137 0.68 8.18 3.63
C LEU A 137 1.75 7.78 4.64
N ILE A 138 2.26 6.56 4.50
CA ILE A 138 3.25 6.01 5.43
C ILE A 138 4.42 5.44 4.63
N GLY A 139 5.63 5.88 4.94
CA GLY A 139 6.81 5.45 4.20
C GLY A 139 8.10 6.05 4.76
N LEU A 140 9.20 5.67 4.13
CA LEU A 140 10.53 6.14 4.48
C LEU A 140 11.16 6.79 3.26
N LEU A 141 11.73 7.98 3.45
CA LEU A 141 12.59 8.62 2.46
C LEU A 141 14.02 8.65 2.99
N ARG A 142 14.98 8.34 2.13
CA ARG A 142 16.40 8.35 2.49
C ARG A 142 17.22 8.99 1.40
N SER A 143 18.17 9.82 1.81
CA SER A 143 19.24 10.30 0.95
C SER A 143 20.60 10.01 1.59
N SER A 144 21.64 10.07 0.77
CA SER A 144 23.02 10.17 1.25
C SER A 144 23.53 11.59 1.01
N LYS A 145 24.84 11.83 1.19
CA LYS A 145 25.48 13.12 0.92
C LYS A 145 25.16 13.68 -0.48
N ILE A 146 24.79 12.81 -1.42
CA ILE A 146 24.36 13.13 -2.77
C ILE A 146 23.09 12.35 -3.11
N GLY A 147 22.26 12.93 -3.98
CA GLY A 147 20.98 12.35 -4.40
C GLY A 147 19.79 12.79 -3.55
N SER A 148 18.60 12.45 -4.02
CA SER A 148 17.31 12.77 -3.40
C SER A 148 16.35 11.59 -3.45
N ALA A 149 15.35 11.63 -2.59
CA ALA A 149 14.18 10.77 -2.67
C ALA A 149 12.92 11.57 -2.36
N ASP A 150 11.84 11.29 -3.09
CA ASP A 150 10.65 12.11 -3.14
C ASP A 150 9.37 11.26 -3.22
N VAL A 151 8.27 11.79 -2.69
CA VAL A 151 6.93 11.19 -2.79
C VAL A 151 5.84 12.25 -3.02
N SER A 152 4.83 11.89 -3.81
CA SER A 152 3.61 12.68 -3.99
C SER A 152 2.40 11.76 -4.12
N ALA A 153 1.26 12.13 -3.54
CA ALA A 153 0.04 11.33 -3.57
C ALA A 153 -1.23 12.19 -3.59
N ALA A 154 -2.24 11.78 -4.36
CA ALA A 154 -3.53 12.45 -4.45
C ALA A 154 -4.66 11.47 -4.83
N ALA A 155 -5.89 11.84 -4.49
CA ALA A 155 -7.11 11.14 -4.85
C ALA A 155 -8.24 12.11 -5.17
N VAL A 156 -9.08 11.74 -6.12
CA VAL A 156 -10.25 12.51 -6.54
C VAL A 156 -11.41 11.55 -6.69
N VAL A 157 -12.53 11.83 -6.02
CA VAL A 157 -13.81 11.16 -6.28
C VAL A 157 -14.69 12.14 -7.04
N ALA A 158 -15.15 11.73 -8.21
CA ALA A 158 -16.04 12.52 -9.06
C ALA A 158 -17.15 11.64 -9.64
N GLY A 159 -18.22 12.26 -10.14
CA GLY A 159 -19.39 11.56 -10.67
C GLY A 159 -20.64 11.87 -9.85
N GLY A 160 -21.74 11.17 -10.18
CA GLY A 160 -23.07 11.56 -9.73
C GLY A 160 -23.48 12.96 -10.22
N ALA A 161 -24.60 13.45 -9.72
CA ALA A 161 -25.08 14.81 -9.98
C ALA A 161 -24.46 15.88 -9.05
N GLY A 162 -23.37 15.54 -8.34
CA GLY A 162 -22.83 16.35 -7.23
C GLY A 162 -21.38 16.84 -7.46
N PRO A 163 -20.88 17.72 -6.57
CA PRO A 163 -19.49 18.15 -6.59
C PRO A 163 -18.55 16.98 -6.27
N GLY A 164 -17.38 16.94 -6.90
CA GLY A 164 -16.34 15.99 -6.55
C GLY A 164 -15.63 16.36 -5.23
N VAL A 165 -14.93 15.39 -4.64
CA VAL A 165 -14.05 15.59 -3.48
C VAL A 165 -12.61 15.31 -3.89
N VAL A 166 -11.71 16.22 -3.53
CA VAL A 166 -10.28 16.14 -3.82
C VAL A 166 -9.52 15.99 -2.51
N LEU A 167 -8.63 15.01 -2.45
CA LEU A 167 -7.71 14.77 -1.35
C LEU A 167 -6.28 14.83 -1.87
N THR A 168 -5.46 15.72 -1.32
CA THR A 168 -4.06 15.89 -1.68
C THR A 168 -3.21 15.68 -0.43
N MET A 169 -2.29 14.72 -0.47
CA MET A 169 -1.33 14.52 0.63
C MET A 169 -0.18 15.53 0.53
N PRO A 170 0.40 16.00 1.65
CA PRO A 170 1.65 16.73 1.61
C PRO A 170 2.73 15.95 0.84
N SER A 171 3.43 16.63 -0.07
CA SER A 171 4.58 16.04 -0.76
C SER A 171 5.83 16.14 0.12
N HIS A 172 6.67 15.12 0.07
CA HIS A 172 7.91 15.07 0.87
C HIS A 172 9.12 14.79 -0.01
N SER A 173 10.24 15.35 0.40
CA SER A 173 11.55 15.16 -0.23
C SER A 173 12.63 15.14 0.84
N VAL A 174 13.71 14.40 0.61
CA VAL A 174 14.93 14.44 1.42
C VAL A 174 16.15 14.53 0.52
N SER A 175 17.19 15.22 0.98
CA SER A 175 18.48 15.30 0.30
C SER A 175 19.63 15.52 1.30
N GLY A 176 20.88 15.52 0.84
CA GLY A 176 22.02 15.95 1.68
C GLY A 176 22.32 15.04 2.89
N GLY A 177 21.87 13.79 2.88
CA GLY A 177 22.08 12.81 3.96
C GLY A 177 20.92 12.72 4.94
N GLU A 178 19.84 13.44 4.67
CA GLU A 178 18.59 13.37 5.43
C GLU A 178 17.89 12.02 5.27
N SER A 179 17.15 11.64 6.30
CA SER A 179 16.22 10.54 6.28
C SER A 179 14.95 10.97 6.99
N SER A 180 13.79 10.66 6.40
CA SER A 180 12.49 11.01 6.95
C SER A 180 11.62 9.77 7.07
N SER A 181 10.89 9.68 8.18
CA SER A 181 9.81 8.71 8.37
C SER A 181 8.50 9.47 8.28
N ILE A 182 7.70 9.13 7.26
CA ILE A 182 6.43 9.79 6.97
C ILE A 182 5.30 8.96 7.58
N ASN A 183 4.38 9.63 8.26
CA ASN A 183 3.15 9.05 8.81
C ASN A 183 2.06 10.11 8.79
N ASP A 184 1.69 10.52 7.59
CA ASP A 184 0.72 11.57 7.39
C ASP A 184 -0.69 10.99 7.38
N LYS A 185 -1.61 11.78 7.90
CA LYS A 185 -3.04 11.52 7.85
C LYS A 185 -3.74 12.83 7.47
N GLU A 186 -4.54 12.77 6.42
CA GLU A 186 -5.41 13.88 6.04
C GLU A 186 -6.81 13.65 6.62
N ALA A 187 -7.41 14.71 7.17
CA ALA A 187 -8.72 14.63 7.80
C ALA A 187 -9.80 14.17 6.79
N PRO A 188 -10.85 13.46 7.22
CA PRO A 188 -11.92 13.04 6.33
C PRO A 188 -12.58 14.24 5.65
N ALA A 189 -12.41 14.36 4.33
CA ALA A 189 -13.15 15.32 3.52
C ALA A 189 -14.50 14.69 3.15
N GLY A 190 -15.60 15.41 3.40
CA GLY A 190 -16.95 14.89 3.22
C GLY A 190 -17.77 15.72 2.25
N ILE A 191 -18.56 15.05 1.42
CA ILE A 191 -19.56 15.67 0.54
C ILE A 191 -20.89 14.93 0.65
N VAL A 192 -21.99 15.66 0.45
CA VAL A 192 -23.31 15.05 0.31
C VAL A 192 -23.44 14.53 -1.13
N VAL A 193 -23.87 13.29 -1.27
CA VAL A 193 -23.98 12.57 -2.54
C VAL A 193 -25.38 11.97 -2.70
N ALA A 194 -25.81 11.82 -3.94
CA ALA A 194 -26.99 11.05 -4.32
C ALA A 194 -26.61 9.62 -4.73
N ALA A 195 -27.59 8.73 -4.80
CA ALA A 195 -27.39 7.43 -5.41
C ALA A 195 -26.93 7.57 -6.88
N GLY A 196 -26.05 6.68 -7.33
CA GLY A 196 -25.54 6.69 -8.70
C GLY A 196 -24.06 6.33 -8.80
N LYS A 197 -23.50 6.53 -9.99
CA LYS A 197 -22.14 6.09 -10.34
C LYS A 197 -21.11 7.18 -10.10
N TYR A 198 -20.01 6.79 -9.48
CA TYR A 198 -18.85 7.60 -9.14
C TYR A 198 -17.59 6.93 -9.65
N ASN A 199 -16.52 7.70 -9.75
CA ASN A 199 -15.19 7.27 -10.14
C ASN A 199 -14.17 7.84 -9.16
N LEU A 200 -13.42 6.95 -8.50
CA LEU A 200 -12.22 7.29 -7.76
C LEU A 200 -11.04 7.28 -8.72
N SER A 201 -10.35 8.41 -8.86
CA SER A 201 -9.06 8.53 -9.52
C SER A 201 -7.98 8.75 -8.47
N GLN A 202 -6.98 7.87 -8.40
CA GLN A 202 -5.88 7.96 -7.43
C GLN A 202 -4.54 7.97 -8.17
N SER A 203 -3.65 8.87 -7.76
CA SER A 203 -2.30 9.00 -8.28
C SER A 203 -1.28 8.92 -7.15
N PHE A 204 -0.24 8.12 -7.31
CA PHE A 204 0.85 7.99 -6.35
C PHE A 204 2.18 7.87 -7.07
N LYS A 205 3.21 8.55 -6.56
CA LYS A 205 4.55 8.52 -7.17
C LYS A 205 5.61 8.49 -6.10
N VAL A 206 6.53 7.55 -6.24
CA VAL A 206 7.77 7.46 -5.45
C VAL A 206 8.96 7.59 -6.38
N THR A 207 9.97 8.36 -5.99
CA THR A 207 11.14 8.65 -6.82
C THR A 207 12.42 8.65 -5.99
N ALA A 208 13.51 8.19 -6.59
CA ALA A 208 14.87 8.34 -6.08
C ALA A 208 15.80 8.74 -7.23
N THR A 209 16.69 9.70 -6.99
CA THR A 209 17.67 10.14 -7.98
C THR A 209 19.05 10.30 -7.36
N MET A 210 20.10 9.97 -8.10
CA MET A 210 21.46 10.15 -7.64
C MET A 210 22.35 10.60 -8.81
N PRO A 211 23.06 11.73 -8.67
CA PRO A 211 23.95 12.20 -9.72
C PRO A 211 25.14 11.25 -9.90
N LYS A 212 25.88 11.42 -11.00
CA LYS A 212 27.14 10.71 -11.23
C LYS A 212 28.09 10.94 -10.04
N CYS A 213 28.67 9.87 -9.51
CA CYS A 213 29.67 9.97 -8.46
C CYS A 213 30.80 8.95 -8.63
N VAL A 214 32.01 9.36 -8.25
CA VAL A 214 33.19 8.49 -8.24
C VAL A 214 33.38 7.82 -6.88
N LEU A 215 32.89 8.45 -5.80
CA LEU A 215 32.99 7.92 -4.45
C LEU A 215 31.82 7.00 -4.15
N ALA A 216 32.09 5.96 -3.36
CA ALA A 216 31.05 5.07 -2.87
C ALA A 216 30.18 5.82 -1.83
N HIS A 217 28.99 6.23 -2.24
CA HIS A 217 27.94 6.75 -1.37
C HIS A 217 26.82 5.72 -1.19
N LYS A 218 25.92 5.94 -0.24
CA LYS A 218 24.70 5.13 -0.13
C LYS A 218 23.70 5.57 -1.20
N ALA A 219 22.92 4.64 -1.73
CA ALA A 219 21.83 4.95 -2.65
C ALA A 219 20.69 5.66 -1.90
N PRO A 220 20.14 6.78 -2.42
CA PRO A 220 18.85 7.27 -1.97
C PRO A 220 17.73 6.28 -2.28
N SER A 221 16.71 6.25 -1.41
CA SER A 221 15.55 5.38 -1.54
C SER A 221 14.25 6.08 -1.10
N ALA A 222 13.16 5.72 -1.78
CA ALA A 222 11.80 6.00 -1.35
C ALA A 222 11.10 4.66 -1.12
N GLU A 223 10.80 4.32 0.13
CA GLU A 223 10.27 3.02 0.57
C GLU A 223 8.84 3.16 1.11
N PHE A 224 7.85 2.75 0.31
CA PHE A 224 6.42 2.80 0.63
C PHE A 224 5.76 1.43 0.38
N ALA A 225 6.48 0.34 0.65
CA ALA A 225 5.95 -1.01 0.52
C ALA A 225 6.43 -1.91 1.67
N PRO A 226 5.63 -2.92 2.05
CA PRO A 226 6.03 -3.89 3.06
C PRO A 226 7.23 -4.72 2.60
N ASP A 227 7.96 -5.29 3.57
CA ASP A 227 9.06 -6.20 3.27
C ASP A 227 8.56 -7.55 2.73
N PRO A 228 9.31 -8.23 1.84
CA PRO A 228 10.55 -7.78 1.18
C PRO A 228 10.25 -7.11 -0.17
N ALA A 229 10.24 -5.77 -0.23
CA ALA A 229 10.06 -5.04 -1.50
C ALA A 229 11.39 -4.75 -2.23
N LEU A 230 12.52 -4.81 -1.54
CA LEU A 230 13.86 -4.69 -2.10
C LEU A 230 14.69 -5.92 -1.78
N ASP A 231 15.56 -6.30 -2.71
CA ASP A 231 16.59 -7.28 -2.46
C ASP A 231 17.56 -6.76 -1.37
N PRO A 232 17.96 -7.59 -0.39
CA PRO A 232 18.91 -7.21 0.65
C PRO A 232 20.20 -6.56 0.15
N LEU A 233 20.64 -6.82 -1.08
CA LEU A 233 21.80 -6.17 -1.68
C LEU A 233 21.64 -4.65 -1.88
N TRP A 234 20.40 -4.16 -1.90
CA TRP A 234 20.08 -2.73 -2.01
C TRP A 234 19.86 -2.07 -0.64
N ILE A 235 19.71 -2.86 0.42
CA ILE A 235 19.46 -2.40 1.78
C ILE A 235 20.75 -2.57 2.60
N SER A 236 21.34 -1.46 3.04
CA SER A 236 22.49 -1.50 3.94
C SER A 236 22.06 -2.00 5.33
N THR A 237 22.78 -2.97 5.89
CA THR A 237 22.53 -3.49 7.25
C THR A 237 22.65 -2.44 8.36
N LYS A 238 23.27 -1.28 8.09
CA LYS A 238 23.45 -0.13 8.99
C LYS A 238 22.46 1.02 8.71
N GLU A 239 21.27 0.71 8.20
CA GLU A 239 20.27 1.74 7.89
C GLU A 239 19.51 2.22 9.13
N PRO A 240 19.22 3.53 9.23
CA PRO A 240 18.27 4.02 10.22
C PRO A 240 16.91 3.35 9.98
N PHE A 241 16.09 3.11 11.00
CA PHE A 241 14.79 2.41 10.87
C PHE A 241 14.85 0.92 10.51
N LYS A 242 16.01 0.26 10.58
CA LYS A 242 16.08 -1.20 10.56
C LYS A 242 15.27 -1.75 11.76
N GLY A 243 14.14 -2.38 11.48
CA GLY A 243 13.18 -2.87 12.48
C GLY A 243 11.89 -2.05 12.60
N ALA A 244 11.72 -0.97 11.85
CA ALA A 244 10.42 -0.32 11.72
C ALA A 244 9.39 -1.31 11.14
N SER A 245 8.18 -1.33 11.69
CA SER A 245 7.11 -2.17 11.14
C SER A 245 6.72 -1.65 9.77
N LYS A 246 6.95 -2.46 8.73
CA LYS A 246 6.65 -2.07 7.35
C LYS A 246 5.26 -2.50 6.86
N LYS A 247 4.41 -3.03 7.74
CA LYS A 247 3.13 -3.65 7.36
C LYS A 247 2.14 -2.66 6.73
N ASP A 248 2.19 -1.39 7.13
CA ASP A 248 1.22 -0.35 6.75
C ASP A 248 1.83 0.67 5.76
N LEU A 249 2.98 0.37 5.14
CA LEU A 249 3.62 1.30 4.21
C LEU A 249 2.82 1.39 2.90
N GLY A 250 2.71 2.61 2.40
CA GLY A 250 1.98 2.92 1.18
C GLY A 250 1.16 4.21 1.29
N PHE A 251 0.43 4.48 0.23
CA PHE A 251 -0.64 5.46 0.20
C PHE A 251 -1.97 4.73 0.27
N GLN A 252 -2.72 4.98 1.34
CA GLN A 252 -4.03 4.38 1.58
C GLN A 252 -5.11 5.46 1.50
N VAL A 253 -6.17 5.18 0.74
CA VAL A 253 -7.38 6.00 0.66
C VAL A 253 -8.56 5.16 1.14
N THR A 254 -9.30 5.68 2.11
CA THR A 254 -10.53 5.07 2.60
C THR A 254 -11.71 5.94 2.17
N ILE A 255 -12.65 5.33 1.45
CA ILE A 255 -13.94 5.93 1.13
C ILE A 255 -14.99 5.28 2.00
N LYS A 256 -15.82 6.09 2.66
CA LYS A 256 -17.00 5.60 3.38
C LYS A 256 -18.24 6.35 2.93
N VAL A 257 -19.37 5.66 2.91
CA VAL A 257 -20.68 6.28 2.71
C VAL A 257 -21.57 5.99 3.92
N ALA A 258 -22.34 6.98 4.35
CA ALA A 258 -23.32 6.82 5.42
C ALA A 258 -24.57 7.61 5.07
N ALA A 259 -25.75 7.18 5.53
CA ALA A 259 -26.96 7.97 5.40
C ALA A 259 -26.77 9.34 6.10
N GLU A 260 -27.22 10.41 5.46
CA GLU A 260 -27.21 11.73 6.10
C GLU A 260 -28.36 11.77 7.12
N GLU A 261 -28.02 11.91 8.41
CA GLU A 261 -29.02 12.14 9.45
C GLU A 261 -29.61 13.54 9.23
N VAL A 262 -30.86 13.61 8.78
CA VAL A 262 -31.61 14.85 8.77
C VAL A 262 -31.84 15.23 10.23
N PRO A 263 -31.31 16.36 10.73
CA PRO A 263 -31.57 16.75 12.11
C PRO A 263 -33.08 16.91 12.29
N GLU A 264 -33.67 16.13 13.20
CA GLU A 264 -35.07 16.30 13.58
C GLU A 264 -35.27 17.76 14.01
N LYS A 265 -36.09 18.48 13.27
CA LYS A 265 -36.55 19.81 13.68
C LYS A 265 -37.33 19.63 14.98
N LYS A 266 -36.70 19.97 16.10
CA LYS A 266 -37.39 20.16 17.38
C LYS A 266 -38.30 21.38 17.33
#